data_AF-A0A831X456-F1
#
_entry.id   AF-A0A831X456-F1
#
_cell.length_a   1.000
_cell.length_b   1.000
_cell.length_c   1.000
_cell.angle_alpha   90.00
_cell.angle_beta   90.00
_cell.angle_gamma   90.00
#
_symmetry.space_group_name_H-M   'P 1'
#
loop_
_entity.id
_entity.type
_entity.pdbx_description
1 polymer ?
#
loop_
_entity_poly.entity_id
_entity_poly.type
_entity_poly.pdbx_seq_one_letter_code
_entity_poly.pdbx_strand_id
1 'polypeptide(L)' 'MFRTIKPVPYPGRAPHIHFAVKIKGQEKFTSQCYIQGEPGNERDNQIRDARAKASVIEHARSDQRLAHRRDGSPF' A
#
# COMPACT_ATOMS: atom_id res chain seq x y z
N MET A 1 8.66 -10.42 1.38
CA MET A 1 8.69 -8.95 1.19
C MET A 1 8.20 -8.64 -0.21
N PHE A 2 7.32 -7.64 -0.38
CA PHE A 2 6.82 -7.20 -1.69
C PHE A 2 7.50 -5.89 -2.09
N ARG A 3 7.83 -5.74 -3.37
CA ARG A 3 8.48 -4.53 -3.93
C ARG A 3 7.59 -3.98 -5.04
N THR A 4 7.25 -2.70 -4.95
CA THR A 4 6.36 -2.04 -5.90
C THR A 4 6.62 -0.54 -5.94
N ILE A 5 5.95 0.16 -6.85
CA ILE A 5 5.89 1.62 -6.88
C ILE A 5 4.98 2.13 -5.75
N LYS A 6 5.30 3.31 -5.22
CA LYS A 6 4.46 3.96 -4.21
C LYS A 6 3.11 4.35 -4.85
N PRO A 7 1.96 3.95 -4.27
CA PRO A 7 0.66 4.45 -4.69
C PRO A 7 0.60 5.98 -4.63
N VAL A 8 0.00 6.60 -5.65
CA VAL A 8 -0.27 8.03 -5.69
C VAL A 8 -1.70 8.34 -5.24
N PRO A 9 -1.97 9.54 -4.69
CA PRO A 9 -3.33 9.92 -4.33
C PRO A 9 -4.28 9.94 -5.52
N TYR A 10 -5.53 9.55 -5.29
CA TYR A 10 -6.65 9.76 -6.22
C TYR A 10 -7.85 10.36 -5.48
N PRO A 11 -8.75 11.09 -6.16
CA PRO A 11 -9.86 11.77 -5.49
C PRO A 11 -10.69 10.81 -4.61
N GLY A 12 -10.93 11.22 -3.37
CA GLY A 12 -11.85 10.55 -2.44
C GLY A 12 -11.26 9.43 -1.58
N ARG A 13 -10.01 9.00 -1.79
CA ARG A 13 -9.38 7.91 -0.99
C ARG A 13 -7.91 8.20 -0.70
N ALA A 14 -7.41 7.69 0.43
CA ALA A 14 -5.99 7.78 0.74
C ALA A 14 -5.17 6.80 -0.12
N PRO A 15 -3.90 7.06 -0.44
CA PRO A 15 -3.05 6.10 -1.15
C PRO A 15 -3.02 4.73 -0.44
N HIS A 16 -3.39 3.66 -1.16
CA HIS A 16 -3.45 2.31 -0.58
C HIS A 16 -3.12 1.23 -1.61
N ILE A 17 -2.82 0.04 -1.11
CA ILE A 17 -2.59 -1.19 -1.89
C ILE A 17 -3.68 -2.19 -1.53
N HIS A 18 -4.43 -2.66 -2.52
CA HIS A 18 -5.35 -3.78 -2.32
C HIS A 18 -4.59 -5.09 -2.23
N PHE A 19 -5.00 -5.97 -1.31
CA PHE A 19 -4.44 -7.31 -1.20
C PHE A 19 -5.52 -8.33 -0.88
N ALA A 20 -5.24 -9.58 -1.22
CA ALA A 20 -6.07 -10.72 -0.88
C ALA A 20 -5.22 -11.86 -0.32
N VAL A 21 -5.73 -12.54 0.71
CA VAL A 21 -5.12 -13.73 1.29
C VAL A 21 -6.08 -14.89 1.08
N LYS A 22 -5.58 -15.99 0.50
CA LYS A 22 -6.35 -17.21 0.25
C LYS A 22 -5.65 -18.38 0.94
N ILE A 23 -6.36 -19.05 1.82
CA ILE A 23 -5.90 -20.24 2.55
C ILE A 23 -6.83 -21.40 2.17
N LYS A 24 -6.29 -22.61 2.00
CA LYS A 24 -7.09 -23.79 1.66
C LYS A 24 -8.16 -24.04 2.74
N GLY A 25 -9.41 -24.21 2.31
CA GLY A 25 -10.54 -24.46 3.21
C GLY A 25 -11.11 -23.21 3.88
N GLN A 26 -10.59 -22.02 3.57
CA GLN A 26 -11.14 -20.75 4.05
C GLN A 26 -11.60 -19.88 2.87
N GLU A 27 -12.54 -18.99 3.15
CA GLU A 27 -12.94 -17.97 2.19
C GLU A 27 -11.77 -17.01 1.92
N LYS A 28 -11.72 -16.46 0.71
CA LYS A 28 -10.74 -15.45 0.33
C LYS A 28 -10.98 -14.18 1.15
N PHE A 29 -9.98 -13.76 1.93
CA PHE A 29 -10.02 -12.50 2.64
C PHE A 29 -9.43 -11.39 1.76
N THR A 30 -10.19 -10.32 1.54
CA THR A 30 -9.75 -9.13 0.79
C THR A 30 -9.70 -7.92 1.69
N SER A 31 -8.61 -7.17 1.64
CA SER A 31 -8.46 -5.93 2.39
C SER A 31 -7.55 -4.96 1.64
N GLN A 32 -7.11 -3.92 2.33
CA GLN A 32 -6.28 -2.86 1.80
C GLN A 32 -5.25 -2.43 2.84
N CYS A 33 -4.10 -1.98 2.37
CA CYS A 33 -3.00 -1.47 3.17
C CYS A 33 -2.82 0.02 2.88
N TYR A 34 -2.95 0.87 3.88
CA TYR A 34 -2.66 2.29 3.82
C TYR A 34 -1.17 2.55 4.12
N ILE A 35 -0.66 3.67 3.61
CA ILE A 35 0.72 4.09 3.88
C ILE A 35 0.73 4.99 5.12
N GLN A 36 1.59 4.67 6.07
CA GLN A 36 1.75 5.48 7.26
C GLN A 36 2.25 6.90 6.95
N GLY A 37 1.68 7.89 7.64
CA GLY A 37 2.01 9.31 7.47
C GLY A 37 1.30 10.00 6.31
N GLU A 38 0.48 9.29 5.51
CA GLU A 38 -0.31 9.93 4.45
C GLU A 38 -1.47 10.75 5.04
N PRO A 39 -1.57 12.07 4.74
CA PRO A 39 -2.65 12.93 5.26
C PRO A 39 -4.06 12.52 4.79
N GLY A 40 -4.15 11.71 3.73
CA GLY A 40 -5.42 11.14 3.28
C GLY A 40 -6.05 10.21 4.31
N ASN A 41 -5.24 9.57 5.18
CA ASN A 41 -5.72 8.56 6.11
C ASN A 41 -6.73 9.13 7.11
N GLU A 42 -6.65 10.40 7.50
CA GLU A 42 -7.60 11.01 8.43
C GLU A 42 -8.98 11.22 7.82
N ARG A 43 -9.04 11.45 6.51
CA ARG A 43 -10.26 11.81 5.77
C ARG A 43 -10.94 10.61 5.11
N ASP A 44 -10.20 9.54 4.86
CA ASP A 44 -10.72 8.32 4.25
C ASP A 44 -11.56 7.51 5.27
N ASN A 45 -12.86 7.35 4.95
CA ASN A 45 -13.85 6.71 5.81
C ASN A 45 -14.24 5.30 5.35
N GLN A 46 -13.44 4.64 4.50
CA GLN A 46 -13.71 3.29 4.03
C GLN A 46 -13.71 2.27 5.18
N ILE A 47 -12.79 2.43 6.14
CA ILE A 47 -12.75 1.65 7.38
C ILE A 47 -13.11 2.58 8.53
N ARG A 48 -14.30 2.38 9.11
CA ARG A 48 -14.84 3.26 10.17
C ARG A 48 -14.34 2.91 11.56
N ASP A 49 -14.12 1.63 11.83
CA ASP A 49 -13.58 1.19 13.11
C ASP A 49 -12.11 1.61 13.23
N ALA A 50 -11.79 2.37 14.28
CA ALA A 50 -10.47 2.96 14.46
C ALA A 50 -9.38 1.90 14.65
N ARG A 51 -9.70 0.80 15.35
CA ARG A 51 -8.74 -0.27 15.61
C ARG A 51 -8.45 -1.07 14.33
N ALA A 52 -9.48 -1.41 13.57
CA ALA A 52 -9.36 -2.07 12.28
C ALA A 52 -8.57 -1.19 11.31
N LYS A 53 -8.84 0.12 11.28
CA LYS A 53 -8.10 1.07 10.45
C LYS A 53 -6.62 1.13 10.84
N ALA A 54 -6.32 1.17 12.13
CA ALA A 54 -4.93 1.15 12.62
C ALA A 54 -4.19 -0.13 12.23
N SER A 55 -4.86 -1.29 12.21
CA SER A 55 -4.25 -2.58 11.84
C SER A 55 -3.84 -2.73 10.37
N VAL A 56 -4.19 -1.76 9.52
CA VAL A 56 -3.87 -1.78 8.09
C VAL A 56 -3.06 -0.57 7.63
N ILE A 57 -2.50 0.20 8.55
CA ILE A 57 -1.57 1.31 8.25
C ILE A 57 -0.15 0.80 8.47
N GLU A 58 0.65 0.80 7.40
CA GLU A 58 1.98 0.19 7.41
C GLU A 58 3.09 1.13 6.93
N HIS A 59 4.32 0.88 7.39
CA HIS A 59 5.51 1.61 6.95
C HIS A 59 5.94 1.15 5.55
N ALA A 60 5.94 2.07 4.59
CA ALA A 60 6.61 1.87 3.31
C ALA A 60 8.08 2.29 3.41
N ARG A 61 9.00 1.49 2.85
CA ARG A 61 10.42 1.82 2.74
C ARG A 61 10.81 2.04 1.28
N SER A 62 11.40 3.19 0.98
CA SER A 62 11.96 3.49 -0.33
C SER A 62 13.27 2.73 -0.54
N ASP A 63 13.38 2.00 -1.64
CA ASP A 63 14.64 1.39 -2.06
C ASP A 63 15.27 2.21 -3.19
N GLN A 64 16.22 3.07 -2.83
CA GLN A 64 16.87 4.01 -3.75
C GLN A 64 17.82 3.34 -4.75
N ARG A 65 18.11 2.03 -4.63
CA ARG A 65 19.00 1.31 -5.57
C ARG A 65 18.43 1.15 -6.98
N LEU A 66 17.12 1.32 -7.16
CA LEU A 66 16.49 1.33 -8.50
C LEU A 66 16.60 2.68 -9.22
N ALA A 67 16.81 3.79 -8.50
CA ALA A 67 16.85 5.12 -9.12
C ALA A 67 18.13 5.36 -9.93
N HIS A 68 19.16 4.51 -9.77
CA HIS A 68 20.50 4.73 -10.32
C HIS A 68 20.96 3.78 -11.44
N ARG A 69 20.12 2.90 -11.99
CA ARG A 69 20.46 2.21 -13.26
C ARG A 69 20.18 3.13 -14.44
N ARG A 70 21.05 4.13 -14.62
CA ARG A 70 21.23 4.87 -15.87
C ARG A 70 22.67 4.69 -16.32
N ASP A 71 23.02 3.51 -16.77
CA ASP A 71 24.19 3.28 -17.62
C ASP A 71 23.67 2.92 -19.02
N GLY A 72 23.66 3.93 -19.89
CA GLY A 72 23.17 3.82 -21.26
C GLY A 72 24.07 2.98 -22.16
N SER A 73 23.94 1.66 -22.11
CA SER A 73 24.53 0.74 -23.08
C SER A 73 23.41 -0.07 -23.76
N PRO A 74 23.25 -0.01 -25.10
CA PRO A 74 22.31 -0.86 -25.79
C PRO A 74 22.98 -2.20 -26.09
N PHE A 75 22.65 -3.24 -25.33
CA PHE A 75 22.43 -4.64 -25.74
C PHE A 75 21.96 -5.43 -24.51
#